data_AF-A0A4S4BE89-F1
#
_entry.id   AF-A0A4S4BE89-F1
#
_cell.length_a   1.000
_cell.length_b   1.000
_cell.length_c   1.000
_cell.angle_alpha   90.00
_cell.angle_beta   90.00
_cell.angle_gamma   90.00
#
_symmetry.space_group_name_H-M   'P 1'
#
loop_
_entity.id
_entity.type
_entity.pdbx_description
1 polymer ?
#
loop_
_entity_poly.entity_id
_entity_poly.type
_entity_poly.pdbx_seq_one_letter_code
_entity_poly.pdbx_strand_id
1 'polypeptide(L)'
;MQPHRILRTTALLLTSVATAQQNNSANTSGFQMTPEMRARMAAMQPVLDLSQTVRLLPELEKNKATAVTKTQAKTLLTILTTLQKASAVQPNDAKKYLAQIEDKILTEKQLTALDTLLIKAEQAQQAQRAARQSGQPARIPGLPGGLLGGQRPGGQTAQRSSGTAQAGVGQRQPGAFNPFKEGRGADMLTSYLALLKKK
;
A
#
# COMPACT_ATOMS: atom_id res chain seq x y z
N MET A 1 59.09 -59.28 9.28
CA MET A 1 58.08 -59.81 8.33
C MET A 1 56.72 -59.60 8.96
N GLN A 2 55.82 -58.90 8.26
CA GLN A 2 54.60 -58.30 8.81
C GLN A 2 53.38 -59.24 8.78
N PRO A 3 52.38 -59.02 9.67
CA PRO A 3 51.26 -59.93 9.92
C PRO A 3 49.98 -59.67 9.10
N HIS A 4 49.09 -60.65 9.23
CA HIS A 4 47.74 -60.85 8.68
C HIS A 4 46.86 -59.60 8.50
N ARG A 5 46.20 -59.53 7.33
CA ARG A 5 45.20 -58.52 6.96
C ARG A 5 43.79 -58.97 7.35
N ILE A 6 43.10 -58.13 8.13
CA ILE A 6 41.72 -58.30 8.60
C ILE A 6 40.75 -57.57 7.67
N LEU A 7 39.68 -58.28 7.33
CA LEU A 7 38.44 -57.89 6.65
C LEU A 7 37.74 -56.70 7.34
N ARG A 8 37.25 -55.68 6.60
CA ARG A 8 36.05 -54.88 6.97
C ARG A 8 35.34 -54.29 5.74
N THR A 9 34.29 -54.98 5.31
CA THR A 9 33.25 -54.48 4.40
C THR A 9 32.37 -53.48 5.13
N THR A 10 32.25 -52.25 4.65
CA THR A 10 31.34 -51.24 5.22
C THR A 10 30.31 -50.88 4.16
N ALA A 11 29.07 -51.32 4.36
CA ALA A 11 27.93 -50.99 3.52
C ALA A 11 27.44 -49.57 3.82
N LEU A 12 27.32 -48.73 2.79
CA LEU A 12 26.80 -47.38 2.87
C LEU A 12 25.26 -47.44 2.65
N LEU A 13 24.49 -47.29 3.73
CA LEU A 13 23.03 -47.16 3.67
C LEU A 13 22.67 -45.69 3.37
N LEU A 14 22.12 -45.43 2.18
CA LEU A 14 21.50 -44.14 1.83
C LEU A 14 20.08 -44.11 2.43
N THR A 15 19.90 -43.40 3.54
CA THR A 15 18.57 -43.06 4.08
C THR A 15 18.07 -41.77 3.43
N SER A 16 17.10 -41.91 2.53
CA SER A 16 16.33 -40.80 1.96
C SER A 16 15.33 -40.28 3.01
N VAL A 17 15.60 -39.10 3.58
CA VAL A 17 14.64 -38.40 4.44
C VAL A 17 13.68 -37.61 3.54
N ALA A 18 12.59 -38.25 3.12
CA ALA A 18 11.46 -37.56 2.52
C ALA A 18 10.56 -37.01 3.63
N THR A 19 10.75 -35.75 4.01
CA THR A 19 9.77 -35.05 4.86
C THR A 19 8.54 -34.71 4.02
N ALA A 20 7.56 -35.62 4.02
CA ALA A 20 6.20 -35.33 3.61
C ALA A 20 5.58 -34.36 4.63
N GLN A 21 5.69 -33.05 4.38
CA GLN A 21 4.95 -32.03 5.11
C GLN A 21 3.48 -32.10 4.67
N GLN A 22 2.72 -32.82 5.46
CA GLN A 22 1.27 -32.97 5.41
C GLN A 22 0.61 -31.60 5.66
N ASN A 23 0.31 -30.88 4.58
CA ASN A 23 -0.48 -29.66 4.59
C ASN A 23 -1.93 -29.99 4.93
N ASN A 24 -2.29 -29.86 6.21
CA ASN A 24 -3.67 -29.89 6.67
C ASN A 24 -4.07 -28.48 7.13
N SER A 25 -4.24 -27.56 6.18
CA SER A 25 -4.83 -26.24 6.43
C SER A 25 -6.32 -26.31 6.10
N ALA A 26 -7.10 -26.74 7.09
CA ALA A 26 -8.54 -26.73 7.05
C ALA A 26 -9.07 -25.29 7.13
N ASN A 27 -9.85 -24.94 6.10
CA ASN A 27 -11.05 -24.11 6.18
C ASN A 27 -10.91 -22.68 6.74
N THR A 28 -10.23 -21.82 5.97
CA THR A 28 -10.72 -20.45 5.75
C THR A 28 -10.89 -20.31 4.25
N SER A 29 -11.98 -19.68 3.79
CA SER A 29 -12.24 -19.38 2.38
C SER A 29 -11.17 -18.41 1.86
N GLY A 30 -9.98 -18.95 1.64
CA GLY A 30 -8.77 -18.24 1.27
C GLY A 30 -8.79 -18.07 -0.24
N PHE A 31 -9.09 -16.86 -0.67
CA PHE A 31 -8.83 -16.44 -2.03
C PHE A 31 -7.34 -16.62 -2.32
N GLN A 32 -6.97 -17.72 -2.96
CA GLN A 32 -5.59 -17.97 -3.37
C GLN A 32 -5.26 -17.05 -4.54
N MET A 33 -4.24 -16.23 -4.34
CA MET A 33 -3.82 -15.26 -5.34
C MET A 33 -3.12 -15.96 -6.50
N THR A 34 -3.77 -16.01 -7.67
CA THR A 34 -3.15 -16.60 -8.87
C THR A 34 -1.88 -15.83 -9.27
N PRO A 35 -0.91 -16.47 -9.93
CA PRO A 35 0.30 -15.80 -10.41
C PRO A 35 0.02 -14.57 -11.29
N GLU A 36 -0.97 -14.66 -12.16
CA GLU A 36 -1.38 -13.58 -13.07
C GLU A 36 -1.91 -12.38 -12.29
N MET A 37 -2.71 -12.64 -11.26
CA MET A 37 -3.23 -11.57 -10.42
C MET A 37 -2.13 -10.90 -9.60
N ARG A 38 -1.14 -11.67 -9.12
CA ARG A 38 0.05 -11.11 -8.46
C ARG A 38 0.85 -10.23 -9.40
N ALA A 39 1.13 -10.72 -10.62
CA ALA A 39 1.82 -9.95 -11.65
C ALA A 39 1.08 -8.65 -11.98
N ARG A 40 -0.25 -8.72 -12.05
CA ARG A 40 -1.09 -7.54 -12.28
C ARG A 40 -1.05 -6.54 -11.13
N MET A 41 -1.06 -6.99 -9.87
CA MET A 41 -0.88 -6.08 -8.73
C MET A 41 0.51 -5.44 -8.72
N ALA A 42 1.56 -6.20 -9.06
CA ALA A 42 2.91 -5.68 -9.20
C ALA A 42 3.00 -4.63 -10.32
N ALA A 43 2.34 -4.87 -11.46
CA ALA A 43 2.28 -3.91 -12.56
C ALA A 43 1.58 -2.60 -12.17
N MET A 44 0.66 -2.62 -11.19
CA MET A 44 -0.03 -1.43 -10.70
C MET A 44 0.77 -0.62 -9.66
N GLN A 45 1.91 -1.11 -9.17
CA GLN A 45 2.74 -0.41 -8.19
C GLN A 45 3.04 1.05 -8.57
N PRO A 46 3.45 1.37 -9.81
CA PRO A 46 3.74 2.76 -10.17
C PRO A 46 2.53 3.70 -10.06
N VAL A 47 1.31 3.18 -10.25
CA VAL A 47 0.08 3.97 -10.09
C VAL A 47 -0.18 4.26 -8.60
N LEU A 48 0.11 3.28 -7.73
CA LEU A 48 0.01 3.44 -6.29
C LEU A 48 1.06 4.43 -5.77
N ASP A 49 2.30 4.30 -6.22
CA ASP A 49 3.42 5.19 -5.89
C ASP A 49 3.10 6.63 -6.31
N LEU A 50 2.65 6.83 -7.56
CA LEU A 50 2.21 8.15 -8.03
C LEU A 50 1.08 8.72 -7.16
N SER A 51 0.10 7.89 -6.79
CA SER A 51 -1.00 8.34 -5.93
C SER A 51 -0.51 8.78 -4.55
N GLN A 52 0.49 8.10 -4.01
CA GLN A 52 1.07 8.41 -2.71
C GLN A 52 1.93 9.68 -2.78
N THR A 53 2.78 9.81 -3.80
CA THR A 53 3.57 11.02 -4.08
C THR A 53 2.66 12.23 -4.21
N VAL A 54 1.63 12.17 -5.08
CA VAL A 54 0.69 13.28 -5.31
C VAL A 54 -0.06 13.66 -4.02
N ARG A 55 -0.42 12.68 -3.18
CA ARG A 55 -1.08 12.95 -1.89
C ARG A 55 -0.18 13.70 -0.91
N LEU A 56 1.14 13.52 -1.00
CA LEU A 56 2.11 14.13 -0.09
C LEU A 56 2.70 15.45 -0.61
N LEU A 57 2.58 15.77 -1.90
CA LEU A 57 3.00 17.06 -2.45
C LEU A 57 2.46 18.29 -1.67
N PRO A 58 1.20 18.34 -1.20
CA PRO A 58 0.71 19.46 -0.39
C PRO A 58 1.46 19.63 0.95
N GLU A 59 2.05 18.56 1.49
CA GLU A 59 2.76 18.60 2.76
C GLU A 59 4.09 19.37 2.63
N LEU A 60 4.68 19.40 1.43
CA LEU A 60 5.88 20.21 1.15
C LEU A 60 5.61 21.71 1.34
N GLU A 61 4.37 22.16 1.15
CA GLU A 61 3.95 23.55 1.34
C GLU A 61 3.94 24.00 2.80
N LYS A 62 3.90 23.07 3.75
CA LYS A 62 3.88 23.39 5.19
C LYS A 62 5.21 23.98 5.67
N ASN A 63 6.29 23.78 4.92
CA ASN A 63 7.59 24.36 5.20
C ASN A 63 8.03 25.24 4.03
N LYS A 64 8.27 26.54 4.31
CA LYS A 64 8.70 27.52 3.29
C LYS A 64 9.96 27.09 2.52
N ALA A 65 10.83 26.31 3.17
CA ALA A 65 12.08 25.85 2.59
C ALA A 65 11.94 24.68 1.61
N THR A 66 10.76 24.04 1.56
CA THR A 66 10.41 22.92 0.67
C THR A 66 9.17 23.21 -0.19
N ALA A 67 8.46 24.30 0.06
CA ALA A 67 7.31 24.71 -0.70
C ALA A 67 7.64 24.83 -2.20
N VAL A 68 6.72 24.43 -3.07
CA VAL A 68 6.98 24.49 -4.51
C VAL A 68 6.97 25.94 -4.99
N THR A 69 7.90 26.24 -5.90
CA THR A 69 8.00 27.55 -6.54
C THR A 69 6.86 27.76 -7.53
N LYS A 70 6.64 29.01 -7.97
CA LYS A 70 5.63 29.34 -8.98
C LYS A 70 5.86 28.59 -10.30
N THR A 71 7.11 28.41 -10.71
CA THR A 71 7.46 27.68 -11.93
C THR A 71 7.13 26.20 -11.78
N GLN A 72 7.50 25.57 -10.66
CA GLN A 72 7.15 24.18 -10.35
C GLN A 72 5.63 24.00 -10.29
N ALA A 73 4.90 24.93 -9.66
CA ALA A 73 3.45 24.90 -9.56
C ALA A 73 2.77 24.87 -10.93
N LYS A 74 3.24 25.66 -11.91
CA LYS A 74 2.69 25.66 -13.28
C LYS A 74 2.86 24.29 -13.94
N THR A 75 4.05 23.69 -13.84
CA THR A 75 4.31 22.37 -14.43
C THR A 75 3.49 21.28 -13.73
N LEU A 76 3.41 21.32 -12.39
CA LEU A 76 2.56 20.41 -11.61
C LEU A 76 1.09 20.56 -11.98
N LEU A 77 0.56 21.77 -12.13
CA LEU A 77 -0.82 22.00 -12.55
C LEU A 77 -1.16 21.28 -13.86
N THR A 78 -0.27 21.32 -14.84
CA THR A 78 -0.44 20.63 -16.12
C THR A 78 -0.54 19.10 -15.93
N ILE A 79 0.41 18.51 -15.20
CA ILE A 79 0.44 17.06 -14.94
C ILE A 79 -0.77 16.62 -14.12
N LEU A 80 -1.04 17.30 -13.00
CA LEU A 80 -2.10 16.96 -12.07
C LEU A 80 -3.50 17.13 -12.66
N THR A 81 -3.70 18.15 -13.50
CA THR A 81 -4.97 18.31 -14.25
C THR A 81 -5.15 17.19 -15.27
N THR A 82 -4.08 16.74 -15.91
CA THR A 82 -4.12 15.60 -16.85
C THR A 82 -4.52 14.33 -16.11
N LEU A 83 -3.92 14.06 -14.95
CA LEU A 83 -4.26 12.92 -14.09
C LEU A 83 -5.73 12.96 -13.61
N GLN A 84 -6.24 14.14 -13.25
CA GLN A 84 -7.64 14.31 -12.83
C GLN A 84 -8.63 13.97 -13.96
N LYS A 85 -8.31 14.38 -15.19
CA LYS A 85 -9.19 14.20 -16.37
C LYS A 85 -9.10 12.80 -16.99
N ALA A 86 -8.00 12.10 -16.78
CA ALA A 86 -7.78 10.78 -17.37
C ALA A 86 -8.89 9.80 -17.00
N SER A 87 -9.34 8.98 -17.95
CA SER A 87 -10.28 7.89 -17.66
C SER A 87 -9.62 6.79 -16.82
N ALA A 88 -8.32 6.56 -17.04
CA ALA A 88 -7.49 5.58 -16.36
C ALA A 88 -6.05 6.07 -16.26
N VAL A 89 -5.30 5.61 -15.26
CA VAL A 89 -3.85 5.83 -15.16
C VAL A 89 -3.16 4.51 -15.43
N GLN A 90 -2.46 4.43 -16.57
CA GLN A 90 -1.71 3.24 -16.95
C GLN A 90 -0.36 3.19 -16.23
N PRO A 91 0.20 2.00 -15.93
CA PRO A 91 1.49 1.87 -15.25
C PRO A 91 2.65 2.61 -15.92
N ASN A 92 2.73 2.57 -17.24
CA ASN A 92 3.81 3.22 -17.98
C ASN A 92 3.70 4.74 -17.93
N ASP A 93 2.48 5.29 -17.98
CA ASP A 93 2.28 6.72 -17.86
C ASP A 93 2.50 7.18 -16.42
N ALA A 94 2.13 6.36 -15.42
CA ALA A 94 2.45 6.64 -14.03
C ALA A 94 3.96 6.74 -13.79
N LYS A 95 4.77 5.82 -14.35
CA LYS A 95 6.24 5.92 -14.30
C LYS A 95 6.76 7.21 -14.93
N LYS A 96 6.21 7.61 -16.09
CA LYS A 96 6.60 8.86 -16.76
C LYS A 96 6.25 10.08 -15.91
N TYR A 97 5.06 10.12 -15.31
CA TYR A 97 4.66 11.22 -14.44
C TYR A 97 5.48 11.28 -13.15
N LEU A 98 5.81 10.12 -12.55
CA LEU A 98 6.73 10.05 -11.42
C LEU A 98 8.09 10.63 -11.78
N ALA A 99 8.73 10.16 -12.85
CA ALA A 99 10.02 10.70 -13.30
C ALA A 99 9.96 12.20 -13.64
N GLN A 100 8.86 12.67 -14.22
CA GLN A 100 8.68 14.10 -14.45
C GLN A 100 8.57 14.90 -13.14
N ILE A 101 7.83 14.39 -12.16
CA ILE A 101 7.66 15.05 -10.86
C ILE A 101 8.98 15.02 -10.10
N GLU A 102 9.56 13.84 -9.92
CA GLU A 102 10.70 13.61 -9.04
C GLU A 102 12.00 14.14 -9.67
N ASP A 103 12.29 13.81 -10.93
CA ASP A 103 13.59 14.14 -11.53
C ASP A 103 13.64 15.55 -12.14
N LYS A 104 12.50 16.09 -12.59
CA LYS A 104 12.46 17.33 -13.39
C LYS A 104 11.80 18.51 -12.72
N ILE A 105 10.90 18.26 -11.76
CA ILE A 105 10.15 19.33 -11.11
C ILE A 105 10.68 19.57 -9.71
N LEU A 106 10.78 18.52 -8.89
CA LEU A 106 11.22 18.66 -7.51
C LEU A 106 12.73 18.83 -7.44
N THR A 107 13.19 19.62 -6.46
CA THR A 107 14.61 19.75 -6.12
C THR A 107 15.03 18.63 -5.17
N GLU A 108 16.32 18.34 -5.07
CA GLU A 108 16.86 17.33 -4.13
C GLU A 108 16.35 17.51 -2.69
N LYS A 109 16.29 18.77 -2.23
CA LYS A 109 15.78 19.11 -0.89
C LYS A 109 14.29 18.77 -0.74
N GLN A 110 13.49 18.97 -1.78
CA GLN A 110 12.07 18.62 -1.79
C GLN A 110 11.87 17.11 -1.85
N LEU A 111 12.70 16.40 -2.62
CA LEU A 111 12.72 14.94 -2.67
C LEU A 111 13.04 14.34 -1.31
N THR A 112 14.11 14.79 -0.64
CA THR A 112 14.46 14.32 0.71
C THR A 112 13.32 14.56 1.73
N ALA A 113 12.64 15.70 1.62
CA ALA A 113 11.47 16.00 2.45
C ALA A 113 10.29 15.07 2.13
N LEU A 114 10.05 14.77 0.85
CA LEU A 114 9.02 13.84 0.40
C LEU A 114 9.30 12.42 0.88
N ASP A 115 10.54 11.93 0.78
CA ASP A 115 10.95 10.61 1.27
C ASP A 115 10.71 10.47 2.78
N THR A 116 11.03 11.52 3.53
CA THR A 116 10.75 11.57 4.98
C THR A 116 9.24 11.46 5.25
N LEU A 117 8.39 12.10 4.43
CA LEU A 117 6.95 12.02 4.56
C LEU A 117 6.42 10.63 4.18
N LEU A 118 7.00 9.98 3.16
CA LEU A 118 6.67 8.62 2.74
C LEU A 118 6.94 7.63 3.87
N ILE A 119 8.12 7.69 4.48
CA ILE A 119 8.51 6.84 5.62
C ILE A 119 7.54 7.04 6.79
N LYS A 120 7.22 8.29 7.16
CA LYS A 120 6.27 8.58 8.23
C LYS A 120 4.87 8.04 7.92
N ALA A 121 4.41 8.19 6.69
CA ALA A 121 3.11 7.68 6.26
C ALA A 121 3.05 6.14 6.29
N GLU A 122 4.15 5.47 5.95
CA GLU A 122 4.26 4.02 6.05
C GLU A 122 4.24 3.54 7.51
N GLN A 123 5.06 4.15 8.38
CA GLN A 123 5.09 3.85 9.81
C GLN A 123 3.72 4.04 10.47
N ALA A 124 3.01 5.13 10.14
CA ALA A 124 1.66 5.38 10.66
C ALA A 124 0.66 4.29 10.21
N GLN A 125 0.79 3.80 8.97
CA GLN A 125 -0.05 2.71 8.48
C GLN A 125 0.28 1.38 9.14
N GLN A 126 1.57 1.07 9.34
CA GLN A 126 2.00 -0.14 10.03
C GLN A 126 1.51 -0.14 11.48
N ALA A 127 1.64 0.99 12.19
CA ALA A 127 1.14 1.15 13.56
C ALA A 127 -0.38 0.95 13.64
N GLN A 128 -1.14 1.49 12.68
CA GLN A 128 -2.59 1.27 12.59
C GLN A 128 -2.95 -0.20 12.34
N ARG A 129 -2.18 -0.91 11.51
CA ARG A 129 -2.40 -2.35 11.25
C ARG A 129 -2.09 -3.18 12.49
N ALA A 130 -0.98 -2.89 13.17
CA ALA A 130 -0.62 -3.54 14.43
C ALA A 130 -1.67 -3.33 15.52
N ALA A 131 -2.20 -2.10 15.65
CA ALA A 131 -3.28 -1.77 16.60
C ALA A 131 -4.61 -2.49 16.31
N ARG A 132 -4.88 -2.84 15.04
CA ARG A 132 -6.06 -3.63 14.65
C ARG A 132 -5.86 -5.13 14.90
N GLN A 133 -4.64 -5.62 14.72
CA GLN A 133 -4.30 -7.03 14.94
C GLN A 133 -4.18 -7.38 16.43
N SER A 134 -3.83 -6.41 17.28
CA SER A 134 -3.78 -6.60 18.74
C SER A 134 -5.15 -6.73 19.41
N GLY A 135 -6.25 -6.64 18.65
CA GLY A 135 -7.60 -6.95 19.13
C GLY A 135 -8.07 -6.12 20.33
N GLN A 136 -7.40 -5.01 20.64
CA GLN A 136 -7.80 -4.18 21.77
C GLN A 136 -9.12 -3.49 21.42
N PRO A 137 -10.24 -3.82 22.11
CA PRO A 137 -11.39 -2.95 22.06
C PRO A 137 -10.91 -1.59 22.56
N ALA A 138 -11.26 -0.52 21.84
CA ALA A 138 -11.02 0.83 22.29
C ALA A 138 -11.58 0.97 23.71
N ARG A 139 -10.71 0.85 24.73
CA ARG A 139 -11.04 1.21 26.11
C ARG A 139 -11.17 2.72 26.08
N ILE A 140 -12.40 3.20 25.92
CA ILE A 140 -12.76 4.59 26.17
C ILE A 140 -12.36 4.84 27.63
N PRO A 141 -11.37 5.71 27.90
CA PRO A 141 -11.02 6.07 29.27
C PRO A 141 -12.23 6.79 29.88
N GLY A 142 -12.85 6.18 30.90
CA GLY A 142 -13.95 6.81 31.67
C GLY A 142 -15.23 6.00 31.85
N LEU A 143 -15.38 4.80 31.26
CA LEU A 143 -16.55 3.93 31.53
C LEU A 143 -16.16 2.72 32.40
N PRO A 144 -16.77 2.54 33.58
CA PRO A 144 -16.62 1.34 34.39
C PRO A 144 -17.63 0.26 33.96
N GLY A 145 -17.12 -0.96 33.72
CA GLY A 145 -17.92 -2.19 33.76
C GLY A 145 -18.59 -2.62 32.46
N GLY A 146 -18.46 -3.91 32.12
CA GLY A 146 -19.13 -4.51 30.97
C GLY A 146 -18.71 -5.95 30.67
N LEU A 147 -18.77 -6.81 31.68
CA LEU A 147 -18.77 -8.26 31.56
C LEU A 147 -20.04 -8.69 30.81
N LEU A 148 -19.98 -9.08 29.53
CA LEU A 148 -20.96 -9.99 28.89
C LEU A 148 -20.61 -10.27 27.43
N GLY A 149 -20.16 -11.51 27.20
CA GLY A 149 -20.36 -12.17 25.92
C GLY A 149 -21.85 -12.18 25.58
N GLY A 150 -22.17 -11.88 24.33
CA GLY A 150 -23.55 -11.75 23.88
C GLY A 150 -23.63 -11.88 22.38
N GLN A 151 -23.98 -13.08 21.95
CA GLN A 151 -24.51 -13.44 20.65
C GLN A 151 -25.49 -12.36 20.16
N ARG A 152 -25.24 -11.75 18.98
CA ARG A 152 -26.22 -10.83 18.37
C ARG A 152 -26.82 -11.47 17.10
N PRO A 153 -28.14 -11.73 17.08
CA PRO A 153 -28.90 -12.02 15.88
C PRO A 153 -29.02 -10.78 14.99
N GLY A 154 -29.29 -11.00 13.70
CA GLY A 154 -29.33 -9.98 12.66
C GLY A 154 -30.30 -8.82 12.90
N GLY A 155 -29.93 -7.66 12.36
CA GLY A 155 -30.76 -6.47 12.29
C GLY A 155 -30.05 -5.39 11.47
N GLN A 156 -30.69 -4.99 10.38
CA GLN A 156 -30.23 -3.97 9.44
C GLN A 156 -30.21 -2.56 10.08
N THR A 157 -29.38 -1.72 9.48
CA THR A 157 -29.46 -0.25 9.38
C THR A 157 -28.69 0.58 10.41
N ALA A 158 -27.93 1.53 9.85
CA ALA A 158 -27.23 2.66 10.45
C ALA A 158 -25.88 2.38 11.15
N GLN A 159 -24.80 2.40 10.38
CA GLN A 159 -23.62 3.18 10.78
C GLN A 159 -22.79 3.63 9.58
N ARG A 160 -22.96 4.92 9.23
CA ARG A 160 -21.93 5.69 8.53
C ARG A 160 -20.71 5.78 9.46
N SER A 161 -19.54 5.59 8.86
CA SER A 161 -18.18 5.92 9.34
C SER A 161 -17.27 4.72 9.53
N SER A 162 -16.08 4.87 8.95
CA SER A 162 -14.85 4.08 9.11
C SER A 162 -14.86 2.66 8.54
N GLY A 163 -14.55 2.54 7.23
CA GLY A 163 -14.37 1.24 6.60
C GLY A 163 -13.90 1.26 5.14
N THR A 164 -13.09 2.24 4.71
CA THR A 164 -12.55 2.25 3.34
C THR A 164 -11.03 2.15 3.33
N ALA A 165 -10.54 0.98 3.70
CA ALA A 165 -9.31 0.43 3.17
C ALA A 165 -9.63 -1.06 2.99
N GLN A 166 -9.68 -1.53 1.75
CA GLN A 166 -10.00 -2.91 1.37
C GLN A 166 -11.48 -3.26 1.11
N ALA A 167 -12.23 -2.37 0.46
CA ALA A 167 -13.44 -2.75 -0.27
C ALA A 167 -13.44 -1.99 -1.61
N GLY A 168 -13.18 -2.69 -2.71
CA GLY A 168 -13.18 -2.08 -4.05
C GLY A 168 -12.30 -2.73 -5.12
N VAL A 169 -11.59 -3.83 -4.83
CA VAL A 169 -10.87 -4.59 -5.87
C VAL A 169 -11.83 -5.50 -6.68
N GLY A 170 -13.10 -5.62 -6.27
CA GLY A 170 -14.04 -6.60 -6.80
C GLY A 170 -14.91 -6.19 -8.00
N GLN A 171 -14.89 -4.94 -8.49
CA GLN A 171 -15.88 -4.53 -9.51
C GLN A 171 -15.49 -3.36 -10.42
N ARG A 172 -14.20 -2.97 -10.48
CA ARG A 172 -13.74 -2.04 -11.53
C ARG A 172 -13.12 -2.84 -12.66
N GLN A 173 -13.57 -2.57 -13.90
CA GLN A 173 -13.03 -3.19 -15.10
C GLN A 173 -11.50 -3.12 -15.11
N PRO A 174 -10.82 -4.24 -15.38
CA PRO A 174 -9.38 -4.27 -15.62
C PRO A 174 -8.99 -3.22 -16.66
N GLY A 175 -8.21 -2.22 -16.25
CA GLY A 175 -7.71 -1.17 -17.15
C GLY A 175 -8.34 0.21 -16.99
N ALA A 176 -9.39 0.36 -16.17
CA ALA A 176 -10.08 1.64 -15.94
C ALA A 176 -9.84 2.25 -14.53
N PHE A 177 -8.72 1.92 -13.88
CA PHE A 177 -8.42 2.45 -12.56
C PHE A 177 -7.77 3.83 -12.65
N ASN A 178 -8.41 4.84 -12.05
CA ASN A 178 -7.81 6.15 -11.79
C ASN A 178 -8.05 6.54 -10.31
N PRO A 179 -7.01 6.66 -9.47
CA PRO A 179 -7.15 7.09 -8.07
C PRO A 179 -7.47 8.59 -7.94
N PHE A 180 -7.37 9.36 -9.01
CA PHE A 180 -7.52 10.82 -9.06
C PHE A 180 -8.89 11.29 -9.58
N LYS A 181 -9.73 10.35 -10.04
CA LYS A 181 -11.02 10.66 -10.65
C LYS A 181 -12.16 10.74 -9.63
N GLU A 182 -12.14 9.86 -8.63
CA GLU A 182 -13.21 9.75 -7.63
C GLU A 182 -12.69 9.42 -6.22
N GLY A 183 -13.49 9.77 -5.21
CA GLY A 183 -13.23 9.50 -3.80
C GLY A 183 -12.11 10.38 -3.23
N ARG A 184 -11.56 9.96 -2.09
CA ARG A 184 -10.60 10.77 -1.31
C ARG A 184 -9.39 11.25 -2.12
N GLY A 185 -8.89 10.45 -3.07
CA GLY A 185 -7.76 10.85 -3.92
C GLY A 185 -8.11 12.03 -4.83
N ALA A 186 -9.32 12.06 -5.40
CA ALA A 186 -9.81 13.16 -6.22
C ALA A 186 -10.05 14.44 -5.41
N ASP A 187 -10.61 14.33 -4.20
CA ASP A 187 -10.85 15.48 -3.33
C ASP A 187 -9.53 16.15 -2.90
N MET A 188 -8.54 15.34 -2.53
CA MET A 188 -7.20 15.82 -2.19
C MET A 188 -6.52 16.49 -3.39
N LEU A 189 -6.59 15.86 -4.57
CA LEU A 189 -6.03 16.43 -5.79
C LEU A 189 -6.69 17.76 -6.14
N THR A 190 -8.03 17.85 -6.05
CA THR A 190 -8.79 19.07 -6.32
C THR A 190 -8.39 20.19 -5.38
N SER A 191 -8.23 19.88 -4.10
CA SER A 191 -7.78 20.84 -3.08
C SER A 191 -6.36 21.35 -3.37
N TYR A 192 -5.46 20.45 -3.76
CA TYR A 192 -4.09 20.83 -4.10
C TYR A 192 -4.00 21.64 -5.39
N LEU A 193 -4.76 21.27 -6.44
CA LEU A 193 -4.89 22.06 -7.65
C LEU A 193 -5.35 23.50 -7.35
N ALA A 194 -6.31 23.67 -6.42
CA ALA A 194 -6.77 24.98 -6.01
C ALA A 194 -5.68 25.79 -5.27
N LEU A 195 -4.83 25.13 -4.46
CA LEU A 195 -3.68 25.77 -3.82
C LEU A 195 -2.64 26.21 -4.86
N LEU A 196 -2.29 25.32 -5.80
CA LEU A 196 -1.31 25.62 -6.84
C LEU A 196 -1.75 26.77 -7.77
N LYS A 197 -3.06 26.86 -8.08
CA LYS A 197 -3.62 27.97 -8.88
C LYS A 197 -3.45 29.35 -8.24
N LYS A 198 -3.23 29.42 -6.92
CA LYS A 198 -3.04 30.68 -6.18
C LYS A 198 -1.59 31.19 -6.17
N LYS A 199 -0.62 30.40 -6.67
CA LYS A 199 0.80 30.78 -6.74
C LYS A 199 1.12 31.55 -8.02
#